data_AF-A0A1B3MWI5-F1
#
_entry.id   AF-A0A1B3MWI5-F1
#
_cell.length_a   1.000
_cell.length_b   1.000
_cell.length_c   1.000
_cell.angle_alpha   90.00
_cell.angle_beta   90.00
_cell.angle_gamma   90.00
#
_symmetry.space_group_name_H-M   'P 1'
#
loop_
_entity.id
_entity.type
_entity.pdbx_description
1 polymer ?
#
loop_
_entity_poly.entity_id
_entity_poly.type
_entity_poly.pdbx_seq_one_letter_code
_entity_poly.pdbx_strand_id
1 'polypeptide(L)'
;MGWKAVRDHYRIEHFVQVTSDGICIGSPYIHDIIVISADRGEITKRYDPGRGWSRDGLLDRYQSEMDADPFKLAELVAQADGFERSIPVFTYEGGDIIEKRCEELGYPNVTHDGCMQYENTFSPDAGLVRIWAIDSAKAGIEWMADAVEKAERDLADIVGRLSRRKADLEKLTGETANG
;
A
#
# COMPACT_ATOMS: atom_id res chain seq x y z
N MET A 1 1.13 9.82 -15.15
CA MET A 1 -0.19 9.77 -14.51
C MET A 1 -0.40 11.10 -13.83
N GLY A 2 -1.54 11.74 -14.06
CA GLY A 2 -1.82 13.10 -13.63
C GLY A 2 -2.55 13.18 -12.29
N TRP A 3 -1.94 12.69 -11.21
CA TRP A 3 -2.57 12.72 -9.89
C TRP A 3 -2.67 14.15 -9.36
N LYS A 4 -1.67 15.00 -9.65
CA LYS A 4 -1.67 16.42 -9.28
C LYS A 4 -2.70 17.19 -10.09
N ALA A 5 -2.81 16.89 -11.40
CA ALA A 5 -3.83 17.46 -12.26
C ALA A 5 -5.26 17.16 -11.75
N VAL A 6 -5.52 15.92 -11.31
CA VAL A 6 -6.80 15.54 -10.69
C VAL A 6 -7.04 16.33 -9.39
N ARG A 7 -6.06 16.34 -8.47
CA ARG A 7 -6.15 17.09 -7.20
C ARG A 7 -6.50 18.55 -7.42
N ASP A 8 -5.76 19.21 -8.31
CA ASP A 8 -5.85 20.64 -8.54
C ASP A 8 -7.17 21.01 -9.26
N HIS A 9 -7.57 20.23 -10.27
CA HIS A 9 -8.81 20.48 -11.01
C HIS A 9 -10.06 20.41 -10.13
N TYR A 10 -10.18 19.35 -9.32
CA TYR A 10 -11.34 19.14 -8.45
C TYR A 10 -11.23 19.87 -7.09
N ARG A 11 -10.12 20.57 -6.85
CA ARG A 11 -9.83 21.29 -5.60
C ARG A 11 -9.97 20.35 -4.40
N ILE A 12 -9.26 19.24 -4.44
CA ILE A 12 -9.33 18.20 -3.41
C ILE A 12 -8.50 18.66 -2.20
N GLU A 13 -9.16 18.79 -1.05
CA GLU A 13 -8.53 19.15 0.25
C GLU A 13 -8.12 17.91 1.06
N HIS A 14 -8.72 16.76 0.75
CA HIS A 14 -8.32 15.46 1.28
C HIS A 14 -6.95 15.05 0.74
N PHE A 15 -6.31 14.08 1.38
CA PHE A 15 -5.03 13.59 0.90
C PHE A 15 -5.20 12.86 -0.43
N VAL A 16 -4.30 13.16 -1.36
CA VAL A 16 -4.21 12.49 -2.65
C VAL A 16 -2.86 11.81 -2.72
N GLN A 17 -2.85 10.50 -2.94
CA GLN A 17 -1.63 9.71 -3.15
C GLN A 17 -1.84 8.67 -4.24
N VAL A 18 -0.75 8.14 -4.79
CA VAL A 18 -0.76 7.05 -5.77
C VAL A 18 -0.29 5.78 -5.09
N THR A 19 -1.08 4.72 -5.23
CA THR A 19 -0.78 3.36 -4.75
C THR A 19 -0.89 2.36 -5.90
N SER A 20 -0.72 1.07 -5.61
CA SER A 20 -1.00 -0.01 -6.57
C SER A 20 -2.45 0.00 -7.08
N ASP A 21 -3.38 0.52 -6.28
CA ASP A 21 -4.81 0.49 -6.59
C ASP A 21 -5.23 1.68 -7.48
N GLY A 22 -4.38 2.70 -7.58
CA GLY A 22 -4.58 3.90 -8.38
C GLY A 22 -4.35 5.19 -7.60
N ILE A 23 -5.06 6.26 -7.99
CA ILE A 23 -5.07 7.53 -7.27
C ILE A 23 -6.09 7.42 -6.14
N CYS A 24 -5.59 7.45 -4.91
CA CYS A 24 -6.38 7.35 -3.70
C CYS A 24 -6.65 8.75 -3.12
N ILE A 25 -7.91 9.05 -2.85
CA ILE A 25 -8.35 10.25 -2.14
C ILE A 25 -8.87 9.83 -0.77
N GLY A 26 -8.31 10.40 0.29
CA GLY A 26 -8.68 9.99 1.64
C GLY A 26 -8.16 10.87 2.77
N SER A 27 -8.09 10.26 3.94
CA SER A 27 -7.72 10.89 5.20
C SER A 27 -6.48 10.20 5.80
N PRO A 28 -5.88 10.75 6.87
CA PRO A 28 -4.81 10.06 7.59
C PRO A 28 -5.18 8.65 8.07
N TYR A 29 -6.46 8.41 8.37
CA TYR A 29 -6.93 7.14 8.93
C TYR A 29 -7.28 6.12 7.84
N ILE A 30 -7.94 6.58 6.77
CA ILE A 30 -8.35 5.74 5.64
C ILE A 30 -8.02 6.49 4.37
N HIS A 31 -7.01 6.01 3.67
CA HIS A 31 -6.36 6.72 2.58
C HIS A 31 -7.05 6.52 1.23
N ASP A 32 -7.88 5.48 1.11
CA ASP A 32 -8.48 5.00 -0.14
C ASP A 32 -10.01 5.18 -0.13
N ILE A 33 -10.54 6.29 0.40
CA ILE A 33 -11.99 6.50 0.51
C ILE A 33 -12.64 6.54 -0.88
N ILE A 34 -12.01 7.27 -1.81
CA ILE A 34 -12.29 7.21 -3.24
C ILE A 34 -11.01 6.73 -3.94
N VAL A 35 -11.15 5.80 -4.89
CA VAL A 35 -10.04 5.31 -5.70
C VAL A 35 -10.36 5.51 -7.17
N ILE A 36 -9.41 6.09 -7.89
CA ILE A 36 -9.48 6.31 -9.34
C ILE A 36 -8.42 5.45 -10.00
N SER A 37 -8.84 4.67 -10.99
CA SER A 37 -7.94 3.82 -11.77
C SER A 37 -6.88 4.63 -12.52
N ALA A 38 -5.64 4.18 -12.39
CA ALA A 38 -4.45 4.76 -12.99
C ALA A 38 -4.44 4.74 -14.53
N ASP A 39 -5.11 3.76 -15.13
CA ASP A 39 -5.08 3.47 -16.57
C ASP A 39 -6.25 4.12 -17.33
N ARG A 40 -7.46 4.11 -16.75
CA ARG A 40 -8.68 4.58 -17.40
C ARG A 40 -9.19 5.91 -16.87
N GLY A 41 -8.82 6.30 -15.66
CA GLY A 41 -9.42 7.44 -14.97
C GLY A 41 -10.90 7.21 -14.63
N GLU A 42 -11.24 5.98 -14.24
CA GLU A 42 -12.57 5.61 -13.73
C GLU A 42 -12.53 5.45 -12.20
N ILE A 43 -13.60 5.83 -11.51
CA ILE A 43 -13.74 5.59 -10.06
C ILE A 43 -13.97 4.09 -9.81
N THR A 44 -13.01 3.42 -9.17
CA THR A 44 -13.06 1.99 -8.83
C THR A 44 -13.59 1.72 -7.43
N LYS A 45 -13.39 2.68 -6.51
CA LYS A 45 -13.98 2.67 -5.17
C LYS A 45 -14.67 4.00 -4.91
N ARG A 46 -15.95 3.93 -4.54
CA ARG A 46 -16.81 5.10 -4.33
C ARG A 46 -16.97 5.43 -2.85
N TYR A 47 -17.14 6.72 -2.58
CA TYR A 47 -17.56 7.18 -1.27
C TYR A 47 -19.03 6.79 -1.02
N ASP A 48 -19.27 6.09 0.10
CA ASP A 48 -20.60 5.63 0.53
C ASP A 48 -20.85 6.06 1.98
N PRO A 49 -21.52 7.23 2.20
CA PRO A 49 -21.82 7.72 3.55
C PRO A 49 -22.76 6.79 4.34
N GLY A 50 -23.45 5.85 3.68
CA GLY A 50 -24.39 4.91 4.32
C GLY A 50 -23.73 3.72 5.02
N ARG A 51 -22.43 3.48 4.80
CA ARG A 51 -21.68 2.32 5.34
C ARG A 51 -20.90 2.61 6.63
N GLY A 52 -21.42 3.48 7.49
CA GLY A 52 -20.85 3.72 8.82
C GLY A 52 -19.87 4.91 8.90
N TRP A 53 -19.96 5.85 7.97
CA TRP A 53 -19.13 7.04 7.93
C TRP A 53 -19.93 8.27 8.34
N SER A 54 -19.29 9.22 9.03
CA SER A 54 -19.83 10.58 9.09
C SER A 54 -19.89 11.14 7.68
N ARG A 55 -21.00 11.77 7.32
CA ARG A 55 -21.17 12.39 6.00
C ARG A 55 -20.18 13.53 5.82
N ASP A 56 -19.40 13.48 4.76
CA ASP A 56 -18.45 14.51 4.36
C ASP A 56 -18.91 15.14 3.04
N GLY A 57 -19.30 16.43 3.11
CA GLY A 57 -19.83 17.15 1.97
C GLY A 57 -18.81 17.40 0.86
N LEU A 58 -17.50 17.37 1.17
CA LEU A 58 -16.46 17.53 0.16
C LEU A 58 -16.27 16.26 -0.66
N LEU A 59 -16.29 15.09 -0.01
CA LEU A 59 -16.23 13.79 -0.71
C LEU A 59 -17.44 13.59 -1.63
N ASP A 60 -18.64 13.95 -1.15
CA ASP A 60 -19.86 13.98 -1.98
C ASP A 60 -19.67 14.89 -3.21
N ARG A 61 -19.06 16.08 -3.02
CA ARG A 61 -18.79 17.05 -4.10
C ARG A 61 -17.80 16.51 -5.13
N TYR A 62 -16.63 16.03 -4.70
CA TYR A 62 -15.60 15.54 -5.64
C TYR A 62 -16.17 14.44 -6.53
N GLN A 63 -16.84 13.45 -5.93
CA GLN A 63 -17.44 12.34 -6.65
C GLN A 63 -18.51 12.82 -7.63
N SER A 64 -19.38 13.75 -7.22
CA SER A 64 -20.42 14.30 -8.10
C SER A 64 -19.84 15.07 -9.28
N GLU A 65 -18.77 15.83 -9.08
CA GLU A 65 -18.07 16.56 -10.16
C GLU A 65 -17.37 15.60 -11.14
N MET A 66 -16.75 14.54 -10.63
CA MET A 66 -16.13 13.48 -11.45
C MET A 66 -17.17 12.71 -12.26
N ASP A 67 -18.32 12.39 -11.66
CA ASP A 67 -19.41 11.67 -12.32
C ASP A 67 -20.12 12.53 -13.37
N ALA A 68 -20.15 13.85 -13.20
CA ALA A 68 -20.72 14.77 -14.18
C ALA A 68 -19.92 14.83 -15.48
N ASP A 69 -18.60 14.61 -15.42
CA ASP A 69 -17.71 14.60 -16.58
C ASP A 69 -16.60 13.52 -16.47
N PRO A 70 -16.94 12.25 -16.71
CA PRO A 70 -15.97 11.15 -16.63
C PRO A 70 -14.90 11.23 -17.72
N PHE A 71 -15.17 11.88 -18.86
CA PHE A 71 -14.17 12.11 -19.90
C PHE A 71 -13.09 13.08 -19.44
N LYS A 72 -13.48 14.13 -18.70
CA LYS A 72 -12.51 15.04 -18.09
C LYS A 72 -11.65 14.33 -17.04
N LEU A 73 -12.23 13.46 -16.21
CA LEU A 73 -11.45 12.69 -15.26
C LEU A 73 -10.40 11.82 -15.97
N ALA A 74 -10.80 11.08 -17.01
CA ALA A 74 -9.88 10.28 -17.82
C ALA A 74 -8.77 11.11 -18.48
N GLU A 75 -9.11 12.28 -19.03
CA GLU A 75 -8.15 13.23 -19.61
C GLU A 75 -7.11 13.68 -18.57
N LEU A 76 -7.55 14.07 -17.37
CA LEU A 76 -6.67 14.52 -16.29
C LEU A 76 -5.72 13.41 -15.82
N VAL A 77 -6.21 12.18 -15.68
CA VAL A 77 -5.38 11.02 -15.27
C VAL A 77 -4.33 10.69 -16.33
N ALA A 78 -4.67 10.81 -17.61
CA ALA A 78 -3.75 10.56 -18.72
C ALA A 78 -2.69 11.67 -18.89
N GLN A 79 -2.96 12.87 -18.38
CA GLN A 79 -2.02 13.99 -18.45
C GLN A 79 -0.75 13.71 -17.62
N ALA A 80 0.40 14.19 -18.09
CA ALA A 80 1.62 14.23 -17.28
C ALA A 80 1.57 15.40 -16.30
N ASP A 81 1.87 15.15 -15.02
CA ASP A 81 1.93 16.20 -14.02
C ASP A 81 3.12 17.14 -14.24
N GLY A 82 2.90 18.42 -13.96
CA GLY A 82 3.94 19.45 -13.91
C GLY A 82 4.30 19.81 -12.47
N PHE A 83 5.60 19.86 -12.18
CA PHE A 83 6.12 20.21 -10.85
C PHE A 83 7.00 21.46 -10.94
N GLU A 84 6.77 22.42 -10.05
CA GLU A 84 7.51 23.67 -9.93
C GLU A 84 8.87 23.47 -9.25
N ARG A 85 8.96 22.47 -8.36
CA ARG A 85 10.15 22.13 -7.58
C ARG A 85 10.45 20.63 -7.68
N SER A 86 11.74 20.30 -7.58
CA SER A 86 12.24 18.93 -7.66
C SER A 86 13.31 18.70 -6.60
N ILE A 87 12.86 18.58 -5.36
CA ILE A 87 13.69 18.36 -4.18
C ILE A 87 13.94 16.86 -4.05
N PRO A 88 15.19 16.40 -3.85
CA PRO A 88 15.46 15.00 -3.54
C PRO A 88 14.87 14.62 -2.17
N VAL A 89 14.23 13.47 -2.12
CA VAL A 89 13.80 12.80 -0.88
C VAL A 89 14.07 11.31 -1.03
N PHE A 90 14.54 10.66 0.02
CA PHE A 90 14.95 9.27 -0.01
C PHE A 90 13.95 8.40 0.76
N THR A 91 13.78 7.17 0.29
CA THR A 91 13.04 6.08 0.96
C THR A 91 13.80 4.76 0.73
N TYR A 92 13.27 3.65 1.22
CA TYR A 92 13.88 2.34 0.98
C TYR A 92 12.85 1.29 0.57
N GLU A 93 13.31 0.34 -0.25
CA GLU A 93 12.56 -0.87 -0.59
C GLU A 93 13.51 -2.06 -0.43
N GLY A 94 13.23 -2.92 0.54
CA GLY A 94 14.17 -3.98 0.94
C GLY A 94 15.53 -3.40 1.33
N GLY A 95 16.58 -3.79 0.60
CA GLY A 95 17.95 -3.32 0.83
C GLY A 95 18.35 -2.07 0.05
N ASP A 96 17.48 -1.57 -0.82
CA ASP A 96 17.80 -0.48 -1.74
C ASP A 96 17.33 0.87 -1.17
N ILE A 97 18.23 1.86 -1.24
CA ILE A 97 17.89 3.26 -0.93
C ILE A 97 17.47 3.93 -2.23
N ILE A 98 16.22 4.35 -2.28
CA ILE A 98 15.58 4.91 -3.47
C ILE A 98 15.53 6.42 -3.33
N GLU A 99 16.12 7.13 -4.31
CA GLU A 99 15.93 8.57 -4.46
C GLU A 99 14.64 8.84 -5.24
N LYS A 100 13.79 9.67 -4.67
CA LYS A 100 12.58 10.22 -5.30
C LYS A 100 12.66 11.74 -5.34
N ARG A 101 11.69 12.37 -6.01
CA ARG A 101 11.59 13.83 -6.13
C ARG A 101 10.26 14.32 -5.60
N CYS A 102 10.22 15.49 -4.97
CA CYS A 102 8.99 16.13 -4.49
C CYS A 102 9.07 17.66 -4.64
N GLU A 103 7.94 18.36 -4.47
CA GLU A 103 7.92 19.84 -4.44
C GLU A 103 8.16 20.41 -3.03
N GLU A 104 7.81 19.63 -2.02
CA GLU A 104 7.89 19.97 -0.60
C GLU A 104 8.19 18.71 0.22
N LEU A 105 8.97 18.86 1.29
CA LEU A 105 9.42 17.76 2.13
C LEU A 105 8.41 17.46 3.25
N GLY A 106 8.36 16.19 3.65
CA GLY A 106 7.65 15.75 4.85
C GLY A 106 6.15 15.58 4.68
N TYR A 107 5.51 14.98 5.67
CA TYR A 107 4.08 14.71 5.67
C TYR A 107 3.26 16.01 5.76
N PRO A 108 2.10 16.12 5.07
CA PRO A 108 1.45 15.15 4.19
C PRO A 108 1.77 15.35 2.70
N ASN A 109 2.99 15.76 2.36
CA ASN A 109 3.39 15.95 0.97
C ASN A 109 3.67 14.61 0.28
N VAL A 110 3.55 14.61 -1.05
CA VAL A 110 3.79 13.44 -1.89
C VAL A 110 4.98 13.65 -2.82
N THR A 111 5.60 12.56 -3.24
CA THR A 111 6.60 12.57 -4.31
C THR A 111 5.95 12.77 -5.68
N HIS A 112 6.75 13.04 -6.70
CA HIS A 112 6.29 13.26 -8.07
C HIS A 112 5.56 12.03 -8.64
N ASP A 113 5.95 10.83 -8.23
CA ASP A 113 5.27 9.57 -8.53
C ASP A 113 4.10 9.25 -7.57
N GLY A 114 3.78 10.15 -6.64
CA GLY A 114 2.57 10.13 -5.82
C GLY A 114 2.69 9.39 -4.49
N CYS A 115 3.89 9.00 -4.05
CA CYS A 115 4.07 8.34 -2.75
C CYS A 115 3.97 9.35 -1.59
N MET A 116 3.16 9.05 -0.57
CA MET A 116 3.05 9.86 0.65
C MET A 116 4.34 9.82 1.48
N GLN A 117 4.84 11.00 1.86
CA GLN A 117 6.08 11.15 2.63
C GLN A 117 5.84 11.00 4.13
N TYR A 118 5.57 9.78 4.62
CA TYR A 118 5.48 9.55 6.06
C TYR A 118 6.82 9.79 6.77
N GLU A 119 6.77 10.37 7.97
CA GLU A 119 7.95 10.83 8.73
C GLU A 119 8.98 9.72 9.02
N ASN A 120 8.55 8.46 9.06
CA ASN A 120 9.37 7.30 9.39
C ASN A 120 9.83 6.48 8.16
N THR A 121 9.51 6.93 6.95
CA THR A 121 9.87 6.22 5.70
C THR A 121 10.47 7.13 4.64
N PHE A 122 10.37 8.45 4.80
CA PHE A 122 10.96 9.45 3.91
C PHE A 122 11.84 10.44 4.65
N SER A 123 12.99 10.78 4.08
CA SER A 123 13.88 11.81 4.61
C SER A 123 14.74 12.43 3.50
N PRO A 124 15.12 13.71 3.59
CA PRO A 124 16.15 14.27 2.71
C PRO A 124 17.57 13.73 3.02
N ASP A 125 17.74 12.99 4.12
CA ASP A 125 19.00 12.34 4.51
C ASP A 125 18.97 10.83 4.20
N ALA A 126 19.67 10.43 3.14
CA ALA A 126 19.83 9.03 2.75
C ALA A 126 20.52 8.16 3.83
N GLY A 127 21.35 8.75 4.69
CA GLY A 127 21.98 8.07 5.82
C GLY A 127 20.97 7.65 6.87
N LEU A 128 20.02 8.54 7.20
CA LEU A 128 18.91 8.23 8.09
C LEU A 128 18.01 7.13 7.52
N VAL A 129 17.66 7.21 6.23
CA VAL A 129 16.86 6.17 5.57
C VAL A 129 17.55 4.81 5.59
N ARG A 130 18.88 4.79 5.44
CA ARG A 130 19.68 3.56 5.58
C ARG A 130 19.59 2.96 6.97
N ILE A 131 19.59 3.78 8.02
CA ILE A 131 19.40 3.29 9.40
C ILE A 131 18.04 2.60 9.53
N TRP A 132 16.96 3.24 9.04
CA TRP A 132 15.63 2.65 9.04
C TRP A 132 15.56 1.33 8.27
N ALA A 133 16.19 1.25 7.10
CA ALA A 133 16.25 0.02 6.30
C ALA A 133 16.98 -1.11 7.05
N ILE A 134 18.10 -0.81 7.73
CA ILE A 134 18.85 -1.78 8.53
C ILE A 134 18.02 -2.27 9.72
N ASP A 135 17.37 -1.37 10.44
CA ASP A 135 16.55 -1.72 11.61
C ASP A 135 15.33 -2.55 11.20
N SER A 136 14.69 -2.21 10.08
CA SER A 136 13.61 -2.99 9.46
C SER A 136 14.08 -4.40 9.08
N ALA A 137 15.26 -4.52 8.45
CA ALA A 137 15.83 -5.82 8.08
C ALA A 137 16.16 -6.70 9.30
N LYS A 138 16.72 -6.11 10.37
CA LYS A 138 16.99 -6.84 11.64
C LYS A 138 15.71 -7.37 12.27
N ALA A 139 14.70 -6.51 12.41
CA ALA A 139 13.40 -6.92 12.94
C ALA A 139 12.76 -8.03 12.10
N GLY A 140 12.90 -7.94 10.76
CA GLY A 140 12.47 -8.99 9.84
C GLY A 140 13.19 -10.32 10.05
N ILE A 141 14.51 -10.31 10.28
CA ILE A 141 15.29 -11.52 10.58
C ILE A 141 14.82 -12.17 11.89
N GLU A 142 14.65 -11.39 12.95
CA GLU A 142 14.18 -11.89 14.24
C GLU A 142 12.79 -12.53 14.11
N TRP A 143 11.85 -11.84 13.47
CA TRP A 143 10.52 -12.37 13.23
C TRP A 143 10.52 -13.66 12.39
N MET A 144 11.34 -13.72 11.35
CA MET A 144 11.47 -14.91 10.51
C MET A 144 12.11 -16.08 11.25
N ALA A 145 13.09 -15.83 12.12
CA ALA A 145 13.70 -16.88 12.94
C ALA A 145 12.67 -17.52 13.87
N ASP A 146 11.87 -16.70 14.56
CA ASP A 146 10.76 -17.17 15.41
C ASP A 146 9.71 -17.95 14.60
N ALA A 147 9.39 -17.46 13.39
CA ALA A 147 8.44 -18.13 12.51
C ALA A 147 8.94 -19.50 12.03
N VAL A 148 10.23 -19.62 11.72
CA VAL A 148 10.88 -20.89 11.36
C VAL A 148 10.81 -21.86 12.53
N GLU A 149 11.21 -21.43 13.73
CA GLU A 149 11.17 -22.30 14.91
C GLU A 149 9.74 -22.81 15.19
N LYS A 150 8.74 -21.93 15.08
CA LYS A 150 7.34 -22.31 15.21
C LYS A 150 6.93 -23.34 14.14
N ALA A 151 7.27 -23.09 12.88
CA ALA A 151 6.92 -23.98 11.78
C ALA A 151 7.58 -25.37 11.92
N GLU A 152 8.82 -25.43 12.43
CA GLU A 152 9.50 -26.70 12.71
C GLU A 152 8.78 -27.51 13.80
N ARG A 153 8.31 -26.85 14.87
CA ARG A 153 7.52 -27.51 15.93
C ARG A 153 6.18 -28.01 15.39
N ASP A 154 5.47 -27.18 14.63
CA ASP A 154 4.20 -27.56 14.02
C ASP A 154 4.37 -28.74 13.05
N LEU A 155 5.45 -28.74 12.26
CA LEU A 155 5.80 -29.85 11.36
C LEU A 155 6.06 -31.14 12.16
N ALA A 156 6.84 -31.07 13.24
CA ALA A 156 7.12 -32.23 14.09
C ALA A 156 5.83 -32.83 14.67
N ASP A 157 4.89 -32.00 15.12
CA ASP A 157 3.59 -32.43 15.62
C ASP A 157 2.73 -33.10 14.53
N ILE A 158 2.70 -32.51 13.34
CA ILE A 158 1.96 -33.06 12.19
C ILE A 158 2.57 -34.41 11.76
N VAL A 159 3.89 -34.51 11.67
CA VAL A 159 4.60 -35.75 11.37
C VAL A 159 4.29 -36.81 12.44
N GLY A 160 4.30 -36.44 13.72
CA GLY A 160 3.94 -37.34 14.82
C GLY A 160 2.49 -37.86 14.70
N ARG A 161 1.54 -37.00 14.32
CA ARG A 161 0.15 -37.40 14.07
C ARG A 161 0.03 -38.31 12.85
N LEU A 162 0.73 -38.01 11.77
CA LEU A 162 0.75 -38.83 10.55
C LEU A 162 1.29 -40.24 10.85
N SER A 163 2.41 -40.33 11.56
CA SER A 163 2.99 -41.61 11.97
C SER A 163 2.04 -42.46 12.80
N ARG A 164 1.29 -41.83 13.74
CA ARG A 164 0.24 -42.53 14.48
C ARG A 164 -0.86 -43.07 13.56
N ARG A 165 -1.32 -42.28 12.59
CA ARG A 165 -2.34 -42.73 11.61
C ARG A 165 -1.84 -43.85 10.71
N LYS A 166 -0.57 -43.82 10.30
CA LYS A 166 0.06 -44.90 9.54
C LYS A 166 0.11 -46.20 10.35
N ALA A 167 0.52 -46.12 11.62
CA ALA A 167 0.53 -47.27 12.53
C ALA A 167 -0.88 -47.81 12.80
N ASP A 168 -1.87 -46.93 12.99
CA ASP A 168 -3.28 -47.33 13.15
C ASP A 168 -3.78 -48.08 11.89
N LEU A 169 -3.46 -47.58 10.70
CA LEU A 169 -3.85 -48.21 9.43
C LEU A 169 -3.24 -49.60 9.30
N GLU A 170 -1.93 -49.73 9.50
CA GLU A 170 -1.21 -51.01 9.43
C GLU A 170 -1.78 -52.03 10.42
N LYS A 171 -2.12 -51.61 11.64
CA LYS A 171 -2.76 -52.47 12.63
C LYS A 171 -4.15 -52.97 12.20
N LEU A 172 -4.90 -52.14 11.47
CA LEU A 172 -6.27 -52.46 11.05
C LEU A 172 -6.32 -53.30 9.76
N THR A 173 -5.40 -53.09 8.83
CA THR A 173 -5.43 -53.73 7.50
C THR A 173 -4.37 -54.81 7.32
N GLY A 174 -3.31 -54.81 8.13
CA GLY A 174 -2.12 -55.65 7.92
C GLY A 174 -1.22 -55.19 6.77
N GLU A 175 -1.55 -54.06 6.12
CA GLU A 175 -0.76 -53.48 5.03
C GLU A 175 0.11 -52.34 5.58
N THR A 176 1.42 -52.39 5.33
CA THR A 176 2.33 -51.31 5.70
C THR A 176 2.08 -50.09 4.81
N ALA A 177 1.75 -48.96 5.44
CA ALA A 177 1.49 -47.70 4.74
C ALA A 177 2.80 -47.11 4.18
N ASN A 178 3.14 -47.48 2.94
CA ASN A 178 4.29 -46.90 2.24
C ASN A 178 4.08 -45.40 1.99
N GLY A 179 5.16 -44.64 2.21
CA GLY A 179 5.18 -43.17 2.16
C GLY A 179 4.97 -42.59 0.78
#